data_AF-A0AAU2PRY2-F1
#
_entry.id   AF-A0AAU2PRY2-F1
#
_cell.length_a   1.000
_cell.length_b   1.000
_cell.length_c   1.000
_cell.angle_alpha   90.00
_cell.angle_beta   90.00
_cell.angle_gamma   90.00
#
_symmetry.space_group_name_H-M   'P 1'
#
loop_
_entity.id
_entity.type
_entity.pdbx_description
1 polymer ?
#
loop_
_entity_poly.entity_id
_entity_poly.type
_entity_poly.pdbx_seq_one_letter_code
_entity_poly.pdbx_strand_id
1 'polypeptide(L)'
;MKTRTAVAFIALLIAALTACGKSEADKQADCQKAIDGTSTVTDRPEACQDLSAEDYKSLLRDWVRKNRGVIGPGGTVDTGK
;
A
#
# COMPACT_ATOMS: atom_id res chain seq x y z
N MET A 1 8.99 16.60 42.14
CA MET A 1 9.46 16.71 40.74
C MET A 1 9.34 15.34 40.11
N LYS A 2 8.34 15.09 39.26
CA LYS A 2 8.03 13.76 38.73
C LYS A 2 8.59 13.65 37.31
N THR A 3 9.58 12.76 37.17
CA THR A 3 10.25 12.27 35.97
C THR A 3 9.42 12.35 34.70
N ARG A 4 9.79 13.28 33.81
CA ARG A 4 9.50 13.18 32.38
C ARG A 4 10.69 12.49 31.72
N THR A 5 10.42 11.76 30.64
CA THR A 5 11.39 11.13 29.71
C THR A 5 11.63 9.64 29.96
N ALA A 6 10.98 8.80 29.14
CA ALA A 6 11.59 7.66 28.44
C ALA A 6 10.52 6.92 27.61
N VAL A 7 9.97 7.56 26.58
CA VAL A 7 9.21 6.86 25.52
C VAL A 7 9.99 7.06 24.23
N ALA A 8 11.14 6.41 24.12
CA ALA A 8 12.01 6.50 22.94
C ALA A 8 12.67 5.16 22.58
N PHE A 9 12.05 4.03 22.93
CA PHE A 9 12.60 2.70 22.66
C PHE A 9 11.72 1.80 21.78
N ILE A 10 10.49 2.21 21.44
CA ILE A 10 9.58 1.35 20.65
C ILE A 10 9.82 1.50 19.14
N ALA A 11 10.35 2.63 18.67
CA ALA A 11 10.57 2.86 17.24
C ALA A 11 11.72 2.01 16.63
N LEU A 12 12.68 1.55 17.44
CA LEU A 12 13.83 0.78 16.97
C LEU A 12 13.50 -0.71 16.71
N LEU A 13 12.42 -1.24 17.27
CA LEU A 13 12.02 -2.65 17.06
C LEU A 13 11.32 -2.86 15.71
N ILE A 14 10.70 -1.83 15.12
CA ILE A 14 9.97 -1.95 13.85
C ILE A 14 10.94 -2.07 12.67
N ALA A 15 12.09 -1.39 12.74
CA ALA A 15 13.13 -1.49 11.70
C ALA A 15 13.87 -2.84 11.67
N ALA A 16 13.79 -3.63 12.75
CA ALA A 16 14.40 -4.97 12.79
C ALA A 16 13.47 -6.06 12.24
N LEU A 17 12.14 -5.86 12.24
CA LEU A 17 11.21 -6.83 11.64
C LEU A 17 11.17 -6.76 10.10
N THR A 18 11.58 -5.64 9.48
CA THR A 18 11.67 -5.53 8.02
C THR A 18 12.97 -6.12 7.45
N ALA A 19 13.97 -6.38 8.29
CA ALA A 19 15.22 -7.05 7.89
C ALA A 19 15.09 -8.58 7.77
N CYS A 20 13.97 -9.16 8.19
CA CYS A 20 13.60 -10.55 7.89
C CYS A 20 12.68 -10.52 6.66
N GLY A 21 13.31 -10.56 5.47
CA GLY A 21 12.71 -10.23 4.19
C GLY A 21 11.34 -10.86 3.95
N LYS A 22 10.28 -10.04 4.06
CA LYS A 22 9.02 -10.33 3.37
C LYS A 22 9.36 -10.54 1.89
N SER A 23 8.97 -11.68 1.34
CA SER A 23 9.05 -11.91 -0.10
C SER A 23 8.33 -10.79 -0.84
N GLU A 24 8.74 -10.50 -2.07
CA GLU A 24 8.12 -9.46 -2.90
C GLU A 24 6.60 -9.64 -3.01
N ALA A 25 6.13 -10.90 -3.04
CA ALA A 25 4.72 -11.24 -3.01
C ALA A 25 3.98 -10.77 -1.73
N ASP A 26 4.63 -10.87 -0.57
CA ASP A 26 4.06 -10.42 0.71
C ASP A 26 3.97 -8.89 0.76
N LYS A 27 4.98 -8.19 0.20
CA LYS A 27 4.98 -6.72 0.05
C LYS A 27 3.88 -6.25 -0.89
N GLN A 28 3.71 -6.94 -2.02
CA GLN A 28 2.62 -6.66 -2.97
C GLN A 28 1.25 -6.89 -2.33
N ALA A 29 1.07 -7.97 -1.56
CA ALA A 29 -0.18 -8.27 -0.89
C ALA A 29 -0.54 -7.23 0.19
N ASP A 30 0.45 -6.76 0.96
CA ASP A 30 0.26 -5.71 1.97
C ASP A 30 -0.09 -4.37 1.31
N CYS A 31 0.65 -4.01 0.26
CA CYS A 31 0.35 -2.83 -0.55
C CYS A 31 -1.06 -2.89 -1.16
N GLN A 32 -1.47 -4.03 -1.72
CA GLN A 32 -2.79 -4.18 -2.33
C GLN A 32 -3.94 -3.98 -1.32
N LYS A 33 -3.73 -4.35 -0.05
CA LYS A 33 -4.68 -4.09 1.04
C LYS A 33 -4.69 -2.63 1.48
N ALA A 34 -3.55 -1.95 1.35
CA ALA A 34 -3.40 -0.55 1.75
C ALA A 34 -3.87 0.45 0.66
N ILE A 35 -3.96 0.03 -0.61
CA ILE A 35 -4.49 0.88 -1.67
C ILE A 35 -5.99 1.15 -1.43
N ASP A 36 -6.34 2.43 -1.47
CA ASP A 36 -7.69 2.93 -1.27
C ASP A 36 -8.03 4.05 -2.28
N GLY A 37 -9.20 4.69 -2.11
CA GLY A 37 -9.67 5.75 -2.99
C GLY A 37 -8.85 7.05 -2.98
N THR A 38 -7.99 7.24 -1.98
CA THR A 38 -7.09 8.40 -1.83
C THR A 38 -5.69 8.13 -2.36
N SER A 39 -5.31 6.86 -2.52
CA SER A 39 -4.01 6.43 -3.05
C SER A 39 -3.77 6.92 -4.49
N THR A 40 -2.61 7.53 -4.75
CA THR A 40 -2.21 8.02 -6.09
C THR A 40 -0.75 7.68 -6.41
N VAL A 41 -0.33 7.88 -7.67
CA VAL A 41 1.06 7.62 -8.10
C VAL A 41 2.10 8.38 -7.27
N THR A 42 1.74 9.59 -6.85
CA THR A 42 2.57 10.51 -6.05
C THR A 42 2.30 10.42 -4.54
N ASP A 43 1.16 9.87 -4.14
CA ASP A 43 0.75 9.71 -2.74
C ASP A 43 0.52 8.23 -2.46
N ARG A 44 1.62 7.54 -2.09
CA ARG A 44 1.63 6.09 -1.90
C ARG A 44 1.51 5.76 -0.42
N PRO A 45 0.69 4.76 -0.05
CA PRO A 45 0.64 4.30 1.33
C PRO A 45 1.99 3.67 1.73
N GLU A 46 2.31 3.72 3.02
CA GLU A 46 3.60 3.27 3.57
C GLU A 46 3.93 1.82 3.19
N ALA A 47 2.92 0.94 3.18
CA ALA A 47 3.02 -0.45 2.74
C ALA A 47 3.50 -0.63 1.29
N CYS A 48 3.33 0.40 0.43
CA CYS A 48 3.72 0.39 -0.97
C CYS A 48 5.04 1.13 -1.24
N GLN A 49 5.68 1.75 -0.22
CA GLN A 49 6.92 2.50 -0.42
C GLN A 49 8.11 1.58 -0.75
N ASP A 50 8.06 0.33 -0.32
CA ASP A 50 9.10 -0.67 -0.56
C ASP A 50 8.95 -1.37 -1.92
N LEU A 51 7.90 -1.04 -2.69
CA LEU A 51 7.69 -1.54 -4.04
C LEU A 51 8.27 -0.60 -5.08
N SER A 52 8.76 -1.19 -6.17
CA SER A 52 9.12 -0.45 -7.37
C SER A 52 7.94 0.37 -7.88
N ALA A 53 8.24 1.53 -8.46
CA ALA A 53 7.22 2.41 -9.03
C ALA A 53 6.35 1.74 -10.09
N GLU A 54 6.90 0.76 -10.82
CA GLU A 54 6.18 0.00 -11.83
C GLU A 54 5.19 -0.99 -11.21
N ASP A 55 5.60 -1.74 -10.19
CA ASP A 55 4.74 -2.66 -9.45
C ASP A 55 3.58 -1.93 -8.79
N TYR A 56 3.89 -0.82 -8.09
CA TYR A 56 2.86 0.00 -7.47
C TYR A 56 1.85 0.54 -8.49
N LYS A 57 2.31 1.04 -9.64
CA LYS A 57 1.41 1.50 -10.72
C LYS A 57 0.53 0.36 -11.24
N SER A 58 1.05 -0.86 -11.32
CA SER A 58 0.28 -2.03 -11.73
C SER A 58 -0.83 -2.35 -10.73
N LEU A 59 -0.49 -2.39 -9.43
CA LEU A 59 -1.45 -2.63 -8.35
C LEU A 59 -2.52 -1.53 -8.26
N LEU A 60 -2.12 -0.26 -8.41
CA LEU A 60 -3.05 0.87 -8.41
C LEU A 60 -4.03 0.79 -9.57
N ARG A 61 -3.57 0.45 -10.79
CA ARG A 61 -4.46 0.25 -11.94
C ARG A 61 -5.42 -0.92 -11.74
N ASP A 62 -4.94 -2.02 -11.17
CA ASP A 62 -5.79 -3.18 -10.87
C ASP A 62 -6.85 -2.84 -9.81
N TRP A 63 -6.47 -2.12 -8.75
CA TRP A 63 -7.41 -1.64 -7.75
C TRP A 63 -8.45 -0.69 -8.35
N VAL A 64 -8.02 0.31 -9.14
CA VAL A 64 -8.94 1.24 -9.82
C VAL A 64 -9.92 0.48 -10.71
N ARG A 65 -9.42 -0.51 -11.47
CA ARG A 65 -10.26 -1.37 -12.31
C ARG A 65 -11.32 -2.12 -11.50
N LYS A 66 -10.93 -2.71 -10.36
CA LYS A 66 -11.81 -3.51 -9.48
C LYS A 66 -12.82 -2.66 -8.71
N ASN A 67 -12.39 -1.52 -8.17
CA ASN A 67 -13.21 -0.71 -7.24
C ASN A 67 -13.94 0.45 -7.91
N ARG A 68 -13.38 1.06 -8.96
CA ARG A 68 -14.03 2.16 -9.68
C ARG A 68 -14.67 1.73 -11.00
N GLY A 69 -14.57 0.44 -11.33
CA GLY A 69 -14.96 -0.10 -12.62
C GLY A 69 -13.98 0.29 -13.72
N VAL A 70 -14.01 -0.47 -14.81
CA VAL A 70 -13.29 -0.07 -16.03
C VAL A 70 -14.02 1.12 -16.62
N ILE A 71 -13.51 2.34 -16.44
CA ILE A 71 -13.89 3.45 -17.33
C ILE A 71 -13.19 3.18 -18.67
N GLY A 72 -13.72 2.21 -19.42
CA GLY A 72 -13.38 2.09 -20.84
C GLY A 72 -13.87 3.35 -21.57
N PRO A 73 -13.31 3.70 -22.73
CA PRO A 73 -13.80 4.79 -23.58
C PRO A 73 -15.21 4.55 -24.19
N GLY A 74 -16.06 3.77 -23.51
CA GLY A 74 -17.41 3.38 -23.90
C GLY A 74 -18.35 3.03 -22.74
N GLY A 75 -18.01 3.34 -21.48
CA GLY A 75 -19.00 3.44 -20.40
C GLY A 75 -19.87 2.22 -20.08
N THR A 76 -19.40 0.98 -20.24
CA THR A 76 -20.12 -0.20 -19.75
C THR A 76 -19.39 -0.81 -18.55
N VAL A 77 -19.99 -0.62 -17.37
CA VAL A 77 -19.64 -1.36 -16.16
C VAL A 77 -20.31 -2.72 -16.28
N ASP A 78 -19.59 -3.72 -16.78
CA ASP A 78 -20.03 -5.12 -16.68
C ASP A 78 -19.92 -5.56 -15.22
N THR A 79 -20.93 -5.22 -14.43
CA THR A 79 -21.20 -5.85 -13.13
C THR A 79 -21.67 -7.28 -13.41
N GLY A 80 -20.69 -8.15 -13.65
CA GLY A 80 -20.88 -9.59 -13.75
C GLY A 80 -21.37 -10.16 -12.41
N LYS A 81 -22.57 -10.74 -12.49
CA LYS A 81 -23.41 -11.37 -11.47
C LYS A 81 -22.71 -12.39 -10.57
#